data_AF-A0A3M2AH98-F1
#
_entry.id   AF-A0A3M2AH98-F1
#
_cell.length_a   1.000
_cell.length_b   1.000
_cell.length_c   1.000
_cell.angle_alpha   90.00
_cell.angle_beta   90.00
_cell.angle_gamma   90.00
#
_symmetry.space_group_name_H-M   'P 1'
#
loop_
_entity.id
_entity.type
_entity.pdbx_description
1 polymer ?
#
loop_
_entity_poly.entity_id
_entity_poly.type
_entity_poly.pdbx_seq_one_letter_code
_entity_poly.pdbx_strand_id
1 'polypeptide(L)'
;MPNLASVLKTEIRRLARSEARALVAELRRSLQRERKLASALRKTVARQEREIADLRRQIARGAIAAVPPAVEPGEAGPRLRFRKETISAIRRRHGLSQASLAKLVGVGLNTVWSWEKGKSTPRRRQLAAIAELRSLGKKEMLERLASVGLESGRKKPGRKPGSAVAAGKKRVAKKKKTTKKKSTKKKATRKTVRRKTAKKKTAGRRAGRKVARKRS
;
A
#
# COMPACT_ATOMS: atom_id res chain seq x y z
N MET A 1 -21.37 -8.31 67.51
CA MET A 1 -19.93 -8.45 67.20
C MET A 1 -19.78 -8.93 65.76
N PRO A 2 -19.01 -8.23 64.90
CA PRO A 2 -18.79 -8.67 63.52
C PRO A 2 -18.11 -10.05 63.47
N ASN A 3 -18.57 -10.93 62.58
CA ASN A 3 -17.98 -12.25 62.40
C ASN A 3 -16.60 -12.13 61.72
N LEU A 4 -15.53 -12.54 62.39
CA LEU A 4 -14.15 -12.45 61.87
C LEU A 4 -14.00 -13.10 60.48
N ALA A 5 -14.66 -14.24 60.25
CA ALA A 5 -14.61 -14.94 58.98
C ALA A 5 -15.28 -14.15 57.85
N SER A 6 -16.31 -13.35 58.13
CA SER A 6 -16.93 -12.50 57.11
C SER A 6 -16.03 -11.32 56.76
N VAL A 7 -15.38 -10.69 57.75
CA VAL A 7 -14.44 -9.57 57.56
C VAL A 7 -13.22 -10.01 56.73
N LEU A 8 -12.62 -11.16 57.05
CA LEU A 8 -11.48 -11.69 56.28
C LEU A 8 -11.86 -12.02 54.84
N LYS A 9 -13.02 -12.66 54.61
CA LYS A 9 -13.52 -12.93 53.25
C LYS A 9 -13.74 -11.65 52.46
N THR A 10 -14.24 -10.58 53.09
CA THR A 10 -14.39 -9.29 52.41
C THR A 10 -13.04 -8.68 52.03
N GLU A 11 -12.05 -8.75 52.91
CA GLU A 11 -10.72 -8.17 52.63
C GLU A 11 -9.97 -8.97 51.56
N ILE A 12 -10.02 -10.31 51.60
CA ILE A 12 -9.47 -11.18 50.55
C ILE A 12 -10.09 -10.84 49.20
N ARG A 13 -11.43 -10.66 49.14
CA ARG A 13 -12.11 -10.26 47.90
C ARG A 13 -11.69 -8.86 47.44
N ARG A 14 -11.46 -7.93 48.36
CA ARG A 14 -11.00 -6.56 48.04
C ARG A 14 -9.60 -6.62 47.43
N LEU A 15 -8.66 -7.30 48.09
CA LEU A 15 -7.27 -7.47 47.65
C LEU A 15 -7.18 -8.23 46.32
N ALA A 16 -7.92 -9.34 46.17
CA ALA A 16 -7.95 -10.08 44.91
C ALA A 16 -8.46 -9.21 43.74
N ARG A 17 -9.47 -8.35 43.99
CA ARG A 17 -9.96 -7.41 42.97
C ARG A 17 -8.98 -6.28 42.68
N SER A 18 -8.27 -5.75 43.69
CA SER A 18 -7.27 -4.72 43.45
C SER A 18 -6.11 -5.27 42.64
N GLU A 19 -5.64 -6.47 42.96
CA GLU A 19 -4.53 -7.12 42.25
C GLU A 19 -4.91 -7.48 40.81
N ALA A 20 -6.08 -8.08 40.61
CA ALA A 20 -6.58 -8.36 39.26
C ALA A 20 -6.74 -7.08 38.40
N ARG A 21 -7.10 -5.95 39.02
CA ARG A 21 -7.15 -4.66 38.32
C ARG A 21 -5.76 -4.14 37.99
N ALA A 22 -4.79 -4.28 38.88
CA ALA A 22 -3.41 -3.86 38.68
C ALA A 22 -2.76 -4.63 37.52
N LEU A 23 -2.87 -5.95 37.50
CA LEU A 23 -2.30 -6.81 36.45
C LEU A 23 -2.84 -6.48 35.05
N VAL A 24 -4.12 -6.08 34.95
CA VAL A 24 -4.78 -5.79 33.67
C VAL A 24 -4.75 -4.29 33.32
N ALA A 25 -4.25 -3.42 34.20
CA ALA A 25 -4.28 -1.97 34.02
C ALA A 25 -3.49 -1.52 32.78
N GLU A 26 -2.28 -2.04 32.59
CA GLU A 26 -1.45 -1.64 31.44
C GLU A 26 -2.01 -2.18 30.12
N LEU A 27 -2.51 -3.42 30.10
CA LEU A 27 -3.18 -3.98 28.93
C LEU A 27 -4.44 -3.18 28.54
N ARG A 28 -5.21 -2.70 29.52
CA ARG A 28 -6.34 -1.80 29.25
C ARG A 28 -5.87 -0.47 28.67
N ARG A 29 -4.80 0.11 29.19
CA ARG A 29 -4.23 1.37 28.67
C ARG A 29 -3.73 1.20 27.24
N SER A 30 -3.01 0.12 26.94
CA SER A 30 -2.54 -0.17 25.58
C SER A 30 -3.71 -0.36 24.62
N LEU A 31 -4.73 -1.13 25.00
CA LEU A 31 -5.94 -1.30 24.19
C LEU A 31 -6.66 0.04 23.92
N GLN A 32 -6.72 0.94 24.91
CA GLN A 32 -7.31 2.27 24.72
C GLN A 32 -6.48 3.15 23.79
N ARG A 33 -5.15 3.11 23.88
CA ARG A 33 -4.23 3.81 22.95
C ARG A 33 -4.45 3.30 21.52
N GLU A 34 -4.47 1.98 21.32
CA GLU A 34 -4.71 1.36 20.01
C GLU A 34 -6.09 1.74 19.44
N ARG A 35 -7.14 1.71 20.26
CA ARG A 35 -8.48 2.14 19.82
C ARG A 35 -8.50 3.61 19.39
N LYS A 36 -7.82 4.49 20.12
CA LYS A 36 -7.68 5.90 19.75
C LYS A 36 -6.94 6.06 18.42
N LEU A 37 -5.80 5.38 18.25
CA LEU A 37 -5.03 5.38 17.01
C LEU A 37 -5.85 4.85 15.83
N ALA A 38 -6.52 3.71 15.98
CA ALA A 38 -7.40 3.16 14.96
C ALA A 38 -8.53 4.13 14.57
N SER A 39 -9.11 4.85 15.54
CA SER A 39 -10.13 5.85 15.25
C SER A 39 -9.57 7.07 14.51
N ALA A 40 -8.36 7.52 14.86
CA ALA A 40 -7.68 8.61 14.19
C ALA A 40 -7.35 8.25 12.74
N LEU A 41 -6.80 7.05 12.52
CA LEU A 41 -6.50 6.51 11.19
C LEU A 41 -7.77 6.42 10.33
N ARG A 42 -8.86 5.89 10.87
CA ARG A 42 -10.15 5.82 10.16
C ARG A 42 -10.65 7.21 9.76
N LYS A 43 -10.51 8.22 10.62
CA LYS A 43 -10.88 9.61 10.31
C LYS A 43 -9.99 10.19 9.21
N THR A 44 -8.68 9.93 9.24
CA THR A 44 -7.76 10.41 8.20
C THR A 44 -8.07 9.76 6.85
N VAL A 45 -8.35 8.45 6.82
CA VAL A 45 -8.74 7.75 5.60
C VAL A 45 -10.05 8.33 5.05
N ALA A 46 -11.07 8.51 5.88
CA ALA A 46 -12.33 9.10 5.45
C ALA A 46 -12.16 10.54 4.92
N ARG A 47 -11.25 11.34 5.51
CA ARG A 47 -10.93 12.68 5.01
C ARG A 47 -10.26 12.61 3.63
N GLN A 48 -9.26 11.73 3.48
CA GLN A 48 -8.55 11.53 2.21
C GLN A 48 -9.49 11.01 1.12
N GLU A 49 -10.37 10.08 1.44
CA GLU A 49 -11.37 9.56 0.49
C GLU A 49 -12.32 10.66 0.02
N ARG A 50 -12.75 11.56 0.91
CA ARG A 50 -13.56 12.74 0.54
C ARG A 50 -12.77 13.69 -0.37
N GLU A 51 -11.53 14.01 -0.01
CA GLU A 51 -10.66 14.86 -0.83
C GLU A 51 -10.43 14.26 -2.21
N ILE A 52 -10.17 12.96 -2.30
CA ILE A 52 -10.05 12.24 -3.58
C ILE A 52 -11.38 12.30 -4.35
N ALA A 53 -12.52 12.12 -3.69
CA ALA A 53 -13.82 12.21 -4.34
C ALA A 53 -14.10 13.63 -4.87
N ASP A 54 -13.74 14.67 -4.11
CA ASP A 54 -13.92 16.06 -4.51
C ASP A 54 -12.97 16.44 -5.65
N LEU A 55 -11.70 16.03 -5.60
CA LEU A 55 -10.76 16.18 -6.71
C LEU A 55 -11.25 15.44 -7.97
N ARG A 56 -11.75 14.21 -7.83
CA ARG A 56 -12.35 13.46 -8.95
C ARG A 56 -13.58 14.17 -9.52
N ARG A 57 -14.42 14.76 -8.66
CA ARG A 57 -15.57 15.57 -9.08
C ARG A 57 -15.15 16.86 -9.78
N GLN A 58 -14.10 17.53 -9.31
CA GLN A 58 -13.54 18.73 -9.95
C GLN A 58 -12.96 18.39 -11.33
N ILE A 59 -12.25 17.27 -11.46
CA ILE A 59 -11.79 16.74 -12.76
C ILE A 59 -13.00 16.46 -13.66
N ALA A 60 -14.02 15.76 -13.17
CA ALA A 60 -15.21 15.39 -13.95
C ALA A 60 -16.07 16.59 -14.37
N ARG A 61 -16.15 17.64 -13.53
CA ARG A 61 -16.89 18.88 -13.81
C ARG A 61 -16.10 19.87 -14.68
N GLY A 62 -14.89 19.53 -15.10
CA GLY A 62 -14.00 20.49 -15.77
C GLY A 62 -13.61 21.68 -14.87
N ALA A 63 -13.91 21.61 -13.57
CA ALA A 63 -13.68 22.65 -12.57
C ALA A 63 -12.27 22.59 -11.96
N ILE A 64 -11.37 21.82 -12.56
CA ILE A 64 -9.99 22.29 -12.64
C ILE A 64 -10.03 23.43 -13.65
N ALA A 65 -10.38 24.63 -13.15
CA ALA A 65 -9.73 25.81 -13.67
C ALA A 65 -8.24 25.48 -13.70
N ALA A 66 -7.74 25.35 -14.91
CA ALA A 66 -6.34 25.46 -15.26
C ALA A 66 -5.42 25.71 -14.03
N VAL A 67 -4.77 24.65 -13.53
CA VAL A 67 -3.31 24.78 -13.58
C VAL A 67 -3.09 25.05 -15.04
N PRO A 68 -2.62 26.23 -15.47
CA PRO A 68 -2.47 26.48 -16.88
C PRO A 68 -1.78 25.24 -17.45
N PRO A 69 -2.36 24.55 -18.46
CA PRO A 69 -1.47 24.07 -19.48
C PRO A 69 -0.79 25.37 -19.89
N ALA A 70 0.41 25.66 -19.39
CA ALA A 70 1.25 26.69 -19.96
C ALA A 70 1.65 26.12 -21.31
N VAL A 71 0.69 26.14 -22.25
CA VAL A 71 0.56 26.85 -23.52
C VAL A 71 -0.51 26.08 -24.33
N GLU A 72 -1.56 26.78 -24.74
CA GLU A 72 -2.51 26.35 -25.77
C GLU A 72 -1.81 25.77 -27.02
N PRO A 73 -2.48 24.93 -27.81
CA PRO A 73 -1.99 24.46 -29.09
C PRO A 73 -2.13 25.57 -30.13
N GLY A 74 -1.05 26.32 -30.36
CA GLY A 74 -0.92 27.21 -31.51
C GLY A 74 -0.63 28.65 -31.13
N GLU A 75 0.65 28.99 -31.05
CA GLU A 75 1.25 30.07 -31.84
C GLU A 75 2.78 30.04 -31.68
N ALA A 76 3.45 30.08 -32.84
CA ALA A 76 4.88 30.27 -33.11
C ALA A 76 5.90 30.20 -31.95
N GLY A 77 6.33 28.98 -31.60
CA GLY A 77 7.65 28.71 -31.02
C GLY A 77 8.19 27.43 -31.65
N PRO A 78 9.53 27.27 -31.84
CA PRO A 78 10.06 26.13 -32.57
C PRO A 78 9.55 24.85 -31.92
N ARG A 79 8.74 24.08 -32.66
CA ARG A 79 8.19 22.80 -32.20
C ARG A 79 9.35 21.92 -31.78
N LEU A 80 9.67 21.90 -30.49
CA LEU A 80 10.74 21.09 -29.92
C LEU A 80 10.28 19.64 -29.97
N ARG A 81 10.50 19.04 -31.14
CA ARG A 81 10.14 17.67 -31.42
C ARG A 81 11.07 16.77 -30.60
N PHE A 82 10.49 16.11 -29.61
CA PHE A 82 11.20 15.13 -28.83
C PHE A 82 11.52 13.90 -29.68
N ARG A 83 12.81 13.54 -29.77
CA ARG A 83 13.27 12.25 -30.29
C ARG A 83 13.89 11.46 -29.15
N LYS A 84 13.58 10.16 -29.05
CA LYS A 84 14.09 9.25 -28.00
C LYS A 84 15.62 9.24 -27.93
N GLU A 85 16.28 9.41 -29.06
CA GLU A 85 17.73 9.43 -29.20
C GLU A 85 18.36 10.67 -28.55
N THR A 86 17.61 11.77 -28.43
CA THR A 86 18.12 13.08 -27.96
C THR A 86 18.63 13.01 -26.54
N ILE A 87 17.91 12.33 -25.64
CA ILE A 87 18.31 12.21 -24.22
C ILE A 87 19.58 11.39 -24.10
N SER A 88 19.66 10.27 -24.84
CA SER A 88 20.86 9.44 -24.86
C SER A 88 22.05 10.19 -25.44
N ALA A 89 21.85 11.03 -26.45
CA ALA A 89 22.89 11.86 -27.05
C ALA A 89 23.41 12.94 -26.09
N ILE A 90 22.51 13.66 -25.40
CA ILE A 90 22.88 14.65 -24.36
C ILE A 90 23.68 13.97 -23.26
N ARG A 91 23.20 12.83 -22.77
CA ARG A 91 23.88 12.07 -21.71
C ARG A 91 25.31 11.67 -22.12
N ARG A 92 25.48 11.18 -23.36
CA ARG A 92 26.80 10.80 -23.90
C ARG A 92 27.71 12.00 -24.11
N ARG A 93 27.19 13.09 -24.67
CA ARG A 93 27.95 14.34 -24.91
C ARG A 93 28.52 14.92 -23.62
N HIS A 94 27.75 14.87 -22.53
CA HIS A 94 28.14 15.43 -21.24
C HIS A 94 28.70 14.39 -20.25
N GLY A 95 28.82 13.11 -20.64
CA GLY A 95 29.35 12.04 -19.78
C GLY A 95 28.51 11.76 -18.52
N LEU A 96 27.21 12.03 -18.58
CA LEU A 96 26.31 11.98 -17.42
C LEU A 96 25.82 10.55 -17.14
N SER A 97 25.53 10.24 -15.87
CA SER A 97 24.71 9.07 -15.55
C SER A 97 23.22 9.40 -15.71
N GLN A 98 22.37 8.39 -15.89
CA GLN A 98 20.91 8.61 -15.91
C GLN A 98 20.42 9.28 -14.63
N ALA A 99 21.02 8.97 -13.47
CA ALA A 99 20.67 9.57 -12.19
C ALA A 99 21.08 11.04 -12.10
N SER A 100 22.26 11.40 -12.62
CA SER A 100 22.74 12.78 -12.69
C SER A 100 21.82 13.63 -13.56
N LEU A 101 21.45 13.12 -14.75
CA LEU A 101 20.52 13.80 -15.65
C LEU A 101 19.12 13.93 -15.04
N ALA A 102 18.64 12.89 -14.35
CA ALA A 102 17.34 12.92 -13.68
C ALA A 102 17.28 14.04 -12.63
N LYS A 103 18.34 14.21 -11.84
CA LYS A 103 18.42 15.26 -10.82
C LYS A 103 18.53 16.67 -11.42
N LEU A 104 19.28 16.85 -12.50
CA LEU A 104 19.34 18.13 -13.22
C LEU A 104 17.99 18.57 -13.78
N VAL A 105 17.17 17.61 -14.22
CA VAL A 105 15.82 17.87 -14.77
C VAL A 105 14.75 17.88 -13.65
N GLY A 106 15.09 17.49 -12.42
CA GLY A 106 14.15 17.39 -11.29
C GLY A 106 13.16 16.22 -11.41
N VAL A 107 13.54 15.13 -12.08
CA VAL A 107 12.71 13.94 -12.27
C VAL A 107 13.33 12.68 -11.66
N GLY A 108 12.54 11.62 -11.54
CA GLY A 108 13.02 10.31 -11.08
C GLY A 108 13.88 9.59 -12.12
N LEU A 109 14.78 8.71 -11.65
CA LEU A 109 15.63 7.87 -12.52
C LEU A 109 14.82 7.04 -13.53
N ASN A 110 13.71 6.44 -13.07
CA ASN A 110 12.85 5.61 -13.90
C ASN A 110 12.17 6.39 -15.03
N THR A 111 11.91 7.68 -14.82
CA THR A 111 11.33 8.57 -15.82
C THR A 111 12.30 8.80 -16.98
N VAL A 112 13.57 9.08 -16.67
CA VAL A 112 14.63 9.23 -17.70
C VAL A 112 14.82 7.93 -18.46
N TRP A 113 14.84 6.79 -17.76
CA TRP A 113 14.92 5.47 -18.41
C TRP A 113 13.75 5.23 -19.36
N SER A 114 12.52 5.58 -18.95
CA SER A 114 11.32 5.43 -19.78
C SER A 114 11.37 6.29 -21.04
N TRP A 115 11.92 7.50 -20.95
CA TRP A 115 12.10 8.37 -22.12
C TRP A 115 13.17 7.88 -23.08
N GLU A 116 14.31 7.38 -22.57
CA GLU A 116 15.37 6.80 -23.41
C GLU A 116 14.91 5.53 -24.12
N LYS A 117 14.02 4.76 -23.48
CA LYS A 117 13.38 3.58 -24.09
C LYS A 117 12.17 3.92 -24.96
N GLY A 118 11.78 5.19 -25.05
CA GLY A 118 10.63 5.63 -25.83
C GLY A 118 9.28 5.13 -25.30
N LYS A 119 9.22 4.65 -24.05
CA LYS A 119 7.98 4.18 -23.41
C LYS A 119 7.06 5.33 -22.99
N SER A 120 7.62 6.53 -22.85
CA SER A 120 6.90 7.73 -22.44
C SER A 120 7.55 8.95 -23.09
N THR A 121 6.76 10.00 -23.32
CA THR A 121 7.22 11.28 -23.84
C THR A 121 7.33 12.31 -22.71
N PRO A 122 8.41 13.11 -22.65
CA PRO A 122 8.54 14.18 -21.66
C PRO A 122 7.44 15.23 -21.86
N ARG A 123 6.94 15.77 -20.75
CA ARG A 123 5.97 16.89 -20.77
C ARG A 123 6.66 18.17 -21.22
N ARG A 124 5.90 19.17 -21.70
CA ARG A 124 6.48 20.41 -22.26
C ARG A 124 7.44 21.15 -21.31
N ARG A 125 7.16 21.19 -20.01
CA ARG A 125 8.11 21.74 -18.99
C ARG A 125 9.45 20.99 -18.96
N GLN A 126 9.40 19.67 -19.10
CA GLN A 126 10.59 18.82 -19.13
C GLN A 126 11.32 18.93 -20.48
N LEU A 127 10.60 19.15 -21.58
CA LEU A 127 11.21 19.43 -22.89
C LEU A 127 11.97 20.75 -22.90
N ALA A 128 11.44 21.80 -22.26
CA ALA A 128 12.15 23.07 -22.10
C ALA A 128 13.44 22.89 -21.29
N ALA A 129 13.37 22.21 -20.14
CA ALA A 129 14.56 21.88 -19.34
C ALA A 129 15.58 21.05 -20.14
N ILE A 130 15.14 20.07 -20.94
CA ILE A 130 16.03 19.28 -21.80
C ILE A 130 16.64 20.12 -22.93
N ALA A 131 15.92 21.14 -23.44
CA ALA A 131 16.41 22.06 -24.45
C ALA A 131 17.48 23.00 -23.92
N GLU A 132 17.27 23.54 -22.72
CA GLU A 132 18.29 24.32 -22.00
C GLU A 132 19.53 23.46 -21.73
N LEU A 133 19.36 22.22 -21.29
CA LEU A 133 20.48 21.29 -21.11
C LEU A 133 21.22 20.96 -22.41
N ARG A 134 20.59 21.14 -23.57
CA ARG A 134 21.23 20.93 -24.88
C ARG A 134 22.09 22.13 -25.29
N SER A 135 21.67 23.35 -24.97
CA SER A 135 22.40 24.58 -25.28
C SER A 135 23.59 24.82 -24.34
N LEU A 136 23.55 24.29 -23.12
CA LEU A 136 24.63 24.45 -22.15
C LEU A 136 25.91 23.71 -22.54
N GLY A 137 27.04 24.34 -22.24
CA GLY A 137 28.37 23.77 -22.41
C GLY A 137 28.70 22.68 -21.39
N LYS A 138 29.76 21.89 -21.65
CA LYS A 138 30.22 20.85 -20.72
C LYS A 138 30.62 21.43 -19.35
N LYS A 139 31.18 22.64 -19.31
CA LYS A 139 31.61 23.34 -18.09
C LYS A 139 30.41 23.77 -17.23
N GLU A 140 29.44 24.46 -17.82
CA GLU A 140 28.22 24.90 -17.14
C GLU A 140 27.38 23.72 -16.62
N MET A 141 27.39 22.60 -17.34
CA MET A 141 26.72 21.37 -16.90
C MET A 141 27.38 20.77 -15.64
N LEU A 142 28.71 20.84 -15.55
CA LEU A 142 29.46 20.37 -14.38
C LEU A 142 29.25 21.31 -13.17
N GLU A 143 29.19 22.62 -13.40
CA GLU A 143 28.85 23.60 -12.37
C GLU A 143 27.42 23.41 -11.84
N ARG A 144 26.44 23.16 -12.73
CA ARG A 144 25.06 22.81 -12.33
C ARG A 144 24.97 21.47 -11.60
N LEU A 145 25.88 20.54 -11.85
CA LEU A 145 25.96 19.29 -11.08
C LEU A 145 26.62 19.52 -9.71
N ALA A 146 27.65 20.36 -9.65
CA ALA A 146 28.31 20.73 -8.41
C ALA A 146 27.39 21.50 -7.47
N SER A 147 26.57 22.43 -7.98
CA SER A 147 25.55 23.14 -7.19
C SER A 147 24.45 22.22 -6.67
N VAL A 148 24.16 21.12 -7.37
CA VAL A 148 23.21 20.07 -6.94
C VAL A 148 23.92 19.01 -6.05
N GLY A 149 25.19 19.22 -5.69
CA GLY A 149 25.94 18.36 -4.77
C GLY A 149 26.35 17.01 -5.35
N LEU A 150 26.52 16.93 -6.67
CA LEU A 150 26.87 15.70 -7.40
C LEU A 150 28.17 15.86 -8.17
N GLU A 151 29.21 15.23 -7.66
CA GLU A 151 30.44 14.96 -8.40
C GLU A 151 30.13 14.15 -9.66
N SER A 152 30.58 14.61 -10.83
CA SER A 152 30.47 13.88 -12.08
C SER A 152 31.31 12.60 -12.00
N GLY A 153 30.64 11.48 -11.75
CA GLY A 153 31.20 10.16 -11.98
C GLY A 153 32.24 9.70 -10.97
N ARG A 154 31.83 9.40 -9.73
CA ARG A 154 32.41 8.21 -9.08
C ARG A 154 31.92 6.99 -9.85
N LYS A 155 32.74 6.50 -10.78
CA LYS A 155 32.78 5.08 -11.16
C LYS A 155 32.86 4.31 -9.83
N LYS A 156 31.73 3.77 -9.34
CA LYS A 156 31.82 2.68 -8.38
C LYS A 156 32.69 1.62 -9.08
N PRO A 157 33.77 1.12 -8.43
CA PRO A 157 34.61 0.11 -9.05
C PRO A 157 33.71 -1.02 -9.51
N GLY A 158 33.90 -1.40 -10.78
CA GLY A 158 33.05 -2.38 -11.45
C GLY A 158 32.83 -3.57 -10.54
N ARG A 159 31.57 -3.93 -10.31
CA ARG A 159 31.24 -5.25 -9.81
C ARG A 159 31.87 -6.22 -10.82
N LYS A 160 32.96 -6.87 -10.44
CA LYS A 160 33.73 -7.76 -11.31
C LYS A 160 32.77 -8.70 -12.04
N PRO A 161 32.88 -8.90 -13.36
CA PRO A 161 32.20 -9.99 -14.03
C PRO A 161 32.90 -11.28 -13.59
N GLY A 162 32.42 -11.87 -12.50
CA GLY A 162 33.12 -12.98 -11.86
C GLY A 162 32.77 -13.17 -10.39
N SER A 163 31.48 -13.27 -10.07
CA SER A 163 31.07 -14.20 -9.02
C SER A 163 30.20 -15.24 -9.69
N ALA A 164 30.87 -16.25 -10.27
CA ALA A 164 30.23 -17.52 -10.53
C ALA A 164 29.58 -17.96 -9.22
N VAL A 165 28.25 -17.92 -9.16
CA VAL A 165 27.53 -18.74 -8.19
C VAL A 165 27.93 -20.15 -8.55
N ALA A 166 28.78 -20.74 -7.70
CA ALA A 166 29.31 -22.06 -7.88
C ALA A 166 28.14 -23.03 -8.11
N ALA A 167 28.01 -23.50 -9.35
CA ALA A 167 27.33 -24.73 -9.70
C ALA A 167 28.12 -25.89 -9.10
N GLY A 168 28.00 -26.09 -7.79
CA GLY A 168 28.47 -27.27 -7.10
C GLY A 168 27.57 -28.46 -7.42
N LYS A 169 27.88 -29.18 -8.50
CA LYS A 169 27.46 -30.58 -8.67
C LYS A 169 28.00 -31.38 -7.48
N LYS A 170 27.17 -31.69 -6.47
CA LYS A 170 27.36 -32.91 -5.67
C LYS A 170 26.41 -33.98 -6.20
N ARG A 171 27.00 -34.90 -6.98
CA ARG A 171 26.42 -36.22 -7.26
C ARG A 171 26.30 -36.95 -5.91
N VAL A 172 25.10 -37.37 -5.53
CA VAL A 172 24.92 -38.50 -4.62
C VAL A 172 23.92 -39.45 -5.26
N ALA A 173 24.44 -40.58 -5.70
CA ALA A 173 23.71 -41.70 -6.23
C ALA A 173 23.11 -42.54 -5.09
N LYS A 174 22.05 -43.30 -5.45
CA LYS A 174 21.42 -44.42 -4.70
C LYS A 174 20.61 -43.97 -3.46
N LYS A 175 19.37 -44.41 -3.24
CA LYS A 175 18.81 -45.75 -3.48
C LYS A 175 17.27 -45.64 -3.47
N LYS A 176 16.61 -46.00 -4.57
CA LYS A 176 15.18 -46.36 -4.60
C LYS A 176 14.99 -47.56 -3.68
N LYS A 177 14.26 -47.42 -2.58
CA LYS A 177 13.66 -48.56 -1.87
C LYS A 177 12.17 -48.55 -2.18
N THR A 178 11.82 -49.45 -3.08
CA THR A 178 10.47 -49.85 -3.43
C THR A 178 9.82 -50.55 -2.24
N THR A 179 8.68 -50.06 -1.76
CA THR A 179 7.68 -50.91 -1.08
C THR A 179 6.30 -50.59 -1.61
N LYS A 180 5.87 -51.49 -2.50
CA LYS A 180 4.52 -51.72 -3.00
C LYS A 180 3.65 -52.25 -1.85
N LYS A 181 2.57 -51.55 -1.47
CA LYS A 181 1.38 -52.15 -0.83
C LYS A 181 0.22 -51.14 -0.86
N LYS A 182 -0.68 -51.21 -1.85
CA LYS A 182 -1.88 -52.08 -1.97
C LYS A 182 -3.13 -51.24 -1.77
N SER A 183 -3.52 -50.51 -2.82
CA SER A 183 -4.85 -49.93 -2.96
C SER A 183 -5.82 -51.03 -3.38
N THR A 184 -6.50 -51.65 -2.42
CA THR A 184 -7.67 -52.49 -2.68
C THR A 184 -8.95 -51.76 -2.29
N LYS A 185 -9.54 -51.12 -3.30
CA LYS A 185 -10.97 -50.99 -3.60
C LYS A 185 -11.94 -51.63 -2.60
N LYS A 186 -12.87 -50.84 -2.02
CA LYS A 186 -14.30 -51.20 -2.06
C LYS A 186 -15.23 -50.00 -1.86
N LYS A 187 -16.18 -49.93 -2.78
CA LYS A 187 -17.29 -49.01 -2.95
C LYS A 187 -18.52 -49.66 -2.28
N ALA A 188 -19.27 -48.92 -1.47
CA ALA A 188 -20.68 -49.18 -1.12
C ALA A 188 -21.23 -47.96 -0.35
N THR A 189 -21.93 -47.03 -1.01
CA THR A 189 -23.41 -46.93 -1.01
C THR A 189 -24.05 -46.86 0.37
N ARG A 190 -24.57 -45.68 0.77
CA ARG A 190 -25.96 -45.57 1.24
C ARG A 190 -26.49 -44.13 1.25
N LYS A 191 -27.36 -43.88 0.28
CA LYS A 191 -28.52 -42.98 0.28
C LYS A 191 -29.09 -42.80 1.70
N THR A 192 -29.16 -41.56 2.20
CA THR A 192 -30.05 -41.21 3.33
C THR A 192 -30.97 -40.08 2.94
N VAL A 193 -32.22 -40.49 2.75
CA VAL A 193 -33.44 -39.73 2.58
C VAL A 193 -33.72 -38.90 3.85
N ARG A 194 -33.89 -37.59 3.67
CA ARG A 194 -34.98 -36.73 4.17
C ARG A 194 -35.61 -37.12 5.52
N ARG A 195 -35.50 -36.24 6.53
CA ARG A 195 -36.52 -36.12 7.57
C ARG A 195 -36.83 -34.66 7.90
N LYS A 196 -38.09 -34.31 7.61
CA LYS A 196 -38.79 -33.06 7.89
C LYS A 196 -38.72 -32.73 9.39
N THR A 197 -38.46 -31.48 9.73
CA THR A 197 -38.96 -30.88 10.98
C THR A 197 -39.91 -29.76 10.64
N ALA A 198 -41.17 -30.12 10.44
CA ALA A 198 -42.29 -29.24 10.65
C ALA A 198 -42.77 -29.46 12.09
N LYS A 199 -42.65 -28.45 12.95
CA LYS A 199 -43.51 -28.36 14.14
C LYS A 199 -43.89 -26.90 14.43
N LYS A 200 -44.95 -26.53 13.72
CA LYS A 200 -46.05 -25.65 14.13
C LYS A 200 -46.25 -25.72 15.66
N LYS A 201 -45.93 -24.64 16.36
CA LYS A 201 -46.51 -24.26 17.66
C LYS A 201 -47.24 -22.94 17.42
N THR A 202 -48.50 -23.03 16.99
CA THR A 202 -49.65 -22.58 17.80
C THR A 202 -49.56 -21.10 18.18
N ALA A 203 -49.92 -20.25 17.23
CA ALA A 203 -50.42 -18.91 17.50
C ALA A 203 -51.63 -19.06 18.44
N GLY A 204 -51.47 -18.58 19.68
CA GLY A 204 -52.52 -18.54 20.69
C GLY A 204 -53.64 -17.62 20.23
N ARG A 205 -54.77 -18.23 19.86
CA ARG A 205 -56.07 -17.59 19.72
C ARG A 205 -56.74 -17.61 21.09
N ARG A 206 -56.75 -16.48 21.80
CA ARG A 206 -57.72 -16.16 22.87
C ARG A 206 -57.73 -14.64 23.03
N ALA A 207 -58.61 -13.98 22.28
CA ALA A 207 -59.88 -13.50 22.81
C ALA A 207 -59.68 -12.35 23.81
N GLY A 208 -59.40 -11.15 23.28
CA GLY A 208 -59.65 -9.90 23.97
C GLY A 208 -61.14 -9.78 24.25
N ARG A 209 -61.51 -9.99 25.50
CA ARG A 209 -62.88 -9.88 26.01
C ARG A 209 -63.26 -8.39 26.03
N LYS A 210 -64.32 -8.06 25.29
CA LYS A 210 -65.01 -6.77 25.34
C LYS A 210 -65.48 -6.45 26.78
N VAL A 211 -65.26 -5.20 27.18
CA VAL A 211 -66.22 -4.23 27.73
C VAL A 211 -67.30 -4.75 28.72
N ALA A 212 -67.23 -4.30 29.97
CA ALA A 212 -68.34 -3.75 30.77
C ALA A 212 -67.76 -3.16 32.08
N ARG A 213 -67.63 -1.82 32.17
CA ARG A 213 -68.52 -0.88 32.88
C ARG A 213 -68.49 -0.97 34.41
N LYS A 214 -67.91 0.06 35.05
CA LYS A 214 -68.49 0.69 36.26
C LYS A 214 -68.03 2.16 36.36
N ARG A 215 -68.88 3.06 35.86
CA ARG A 215 -69.00 4.47 36.25
C ARG A 215 -70.48 4.83 36.12
N SER A 216 -71.13 4.84 37.27
CA SER A 216 -72.40 5.47 37.69
C SER A 216 -72.77 4.76 38.99
#